data_AF-A0A1V3L6W2-F1
#
_entry.id   AF-A0A1V3L6W2-F1
#
_cell.length_a   1.000
_cell.length_b   1.000
_cell.length_c   1.000
_cell.angle_alpha   90.00
_cell.angle_beta   90.00
_cell.angle_gamma   90.00
#
_symmetry.space_group_name_H-M   'P 1'
#
loop_
_entity.id
_entity.type
_entity.pdbx_description
1 polymer ?
#
loop_
_entity_poly.entity_id
_entity_poly.type
_entity_poly.pdbx_seq_one_letter_code
_entity_poly.pdbx_strand_id
1 'polypeptide(L)'
;MYRLETTLFSNGERFPLLINEKTGIPDFYSTLWVTVELRNQSAVNTIRNKLVTIQWLMNWEKDNQLAISDLMHKEIILSENQLESLVQHMRLNVTIQKSTNITKRKVLVKGKTQFIDVYSSVSLSHQYNRLTNLAEYMLFLSKIMYISDEYLEKVKRVLTFIKASRPQNHKTLSIQKESELPEGLLNEFMCVSNCSNPNNPFQDVGIRKRNHLMFILLKELGIRRGELLSIQIPFIDIGTAKSSITIRRTHDDKFDTRKIQAMSKTKERRLPISQSIAKLIDDYIMNYRSKIPNANKHPYLFVTHRKGKTQGSPISTSSFDNVIVPTMKKVDPKFSIIHPHIFRHEWNLDFSRKIDKNNQRVNNDSSHKDFISPGKEAKMRQHLMGHTSEKSGNIYNQRYIKEKANKILLELQAEFQKKVDDYESE
;
A
#
# COMPACT_ATOMS: atom_id res chain seq x y z
N MET A 1 20.21 -20.13 -5.90
CA MET A 1 19.05 -19.22 -6.01
C MET A 1 18.37 -19.29 -4.65
N TYR A 2 17.97 -18.13 -4.13
CA TYR A 2 17.34 -18.05 -2.81
C TYR A 2 15.86 -17.78 -3.01
N ARG A 3 15.02 -18.39 -2.17
CA ARG A 3 13.59 -18.08 -2.09
C ARG A 3 13.28 -17.37 -0.79
N LEU A 4 12.40 -16.40 -0.86
CA LEU A 4 11.89 -15.73 0.33
C LEU A 4 10.76 -16.54 0.95
N GLU A 5 10.96 -16.98 2.18
CA GLU A 5 10.00 -17.74 2.95
C GLU A 5 9.62 -16.98 4.23
N THR A 6 8.44 -17.23 4.77
CA THR A 6 8.02 -16.69 6.08
C THR A 6 7.60 -17.86 6.95
N THR A 7 8.34 -18.06 8.02
CA THR A 7 8.08 -19.09 9.03
C THR A 7 7.15 -18.50 10.09
N LEU A 8 6.15 -19.27 10.50
CA LEU A 8 5.24 -18.90 11.59
C LEU A 8 5.68 -19.66 12.84
N PHE A 9 6.09 -18.94 13.88
CA PHE A 9 6.45 -19.52 15.17
C PHE A 9 5.22 -19.83 16.01
N SER A 10 5.38 -20.69 17.03
CA SER A 10 4.29 -21.10 17.93
C SER A 10 3.68 -19.95 18.72
N ASN A 11 4.42 -18.87 18.93
CA ASN A 11 3.96 -17.65 19.57
C ASN A 11 3.16 -16.72 18.62
N GLY A 12 2.96 -17.09 17.35
CA GLY A 12 2.27 -16.28 16.33
C GLY A 12 3.19 -15.37 15.52
N GLU A 13 4.47 -15.30 15.87
CA GLU A 13 5.46 -14.45 15.19
C GLU A 13 5.73 -14.94 13.77
N ARG A 14 5.72 -14.00 12.82
CA ARG A 14 6.07 -14.26 11.42
C ARG A 14 7.51 -13.81 11.16
N PHE A 15 8.38 -14.77 10.90
CA PHE A 15 9.81 -14.55 10.70
C PHE A 15 10.22 -14.76 9.23
N PRO A 16 10.48 -13.69 8.46
CA PRO A 16 10.92 -13.79 7.07
C PRO A 16 12.38 -14.25 6.96
N LEU A 17 12.67 -15.17 6.04
CA LEU A 17 13.97 -15.77 5.80
C LEU A 17 14.27 -15.88 4.30
N LEU A 18 15.54 -15.78 3.93
CA LEU A 18 16.03 -16.19 2.61
C LEU A 18 16.55 -17.62 2.72
N ILE A 19 15.91 -18.55 2.02
CA ILE A 19 16.26 -19.97 2.03
C ILE A 19 16.97 -20.33 0.73
N ASN A 20 18.12 -20.98 0.83
CA ASN A 20 18.79 -21.53 -0.34
C ASN A 20 17.95 -22.67 -0.93
N GLU A 21 17.55 -22.55 -2.19
CA GLU A 21 16.64 -23.53 -2.82
C GLU A 21 17.26 -24.93 -2.97
N LYS A 22 18.59 -25.03 -3.08
CA LYS A 22 19.28 -26.30 -3.25
C LYS A 22 19.44 -27.06 -1.93
N THR A 23 19.79 -26.35 -0.87
CA THR A 23 20.11 -26.97 0.42
C THR A 23 18.95 -26.93 1.41
N GLY A 24 17.96 -26.05 1.20
CA GLY A 24 16.90 -25.78 2.18
C GLY A 24 17.36 -25.00 3.41
N ILE A 25 18.62 -24.57 3.45
CA ILE A 25 19.22 -23.89 4.61
C ILE A 25 19.03 -22.38 4.49
N PRO A 26 18.63 -21.67 5.56
CA PRO A 26 18.60 -20.22 5.59
C PRO A 26 19.98 -19.60 5.35
N ASP A 27 20.01 -18.50 4.59
CA ASP A 27 21.23 -17.71 4.45
C ASP A 27 21.65 -17.10 5.79
N PHE A 28 22.90 -17.32 6.20
CA PHE A 28 23.40 -16.95 7.51
C PHE A 28 23.34 -15.45 7.77
N TYR A 29 23.93 -14.64 6.87
CA TYR A 29 24.08 -13.21 7.11
C TYR A 29 22.76 -12.44 7.05
N SER A 30 21.89 -12.77 6.09
CA SER A 30 20.56 -12.17 6.04
C SER A 30 19.70 -12.58 7.23
N THR A 31 19.81 -13.84 7.70
CA THR A 31 19.12 -14.30 8.93
C THR A 31 19.63 -13.57 10.16
N LEU A 32 20.94 -13.38 10.29
CA LEU A 32 21.54 -12.63 11.39
C LEU A 32 21.11 -11.16 11.36
N TRP A 33 21.08 -10.54 10.18
CA TRP A 33 20.60 -9.16 10.03
C TRP A 33 19.15 -9.00 10.49
N VAL A 34 18.28 -9.94 10.09
CA VAL A 34 16.89 -9.97 10.53
C VAL A 34 16.83 -10.10 12.05
N THR A 35 17.59 -11.04 12.62
CA THR A 35 17.53 -11.36 14.06
C THR A 35 18.03 -10.22 14.94
N VAL A 36 19.15 -9.59 14.56
CA VAL A 36 19.86 -8.61 15.38
C VAL A 36 19.32 -7.20 15.20
N GLU A 37 19.09 -6.75 13.96
CA GLU A 37 18.69 -5.36 13.69
C GLU A 37 17.19 -5.22 13.42
N LEU A 38 16.59 -6.12 12.64
CA LEU A 38 15.26 -5.86 12.09
C LEU A 38 14.10 -6.36 12.94
N ARG A 39 14.24 -7.52 13.61
CA ARG A 39 13.17 -8.26 14.30
C ARG A 39 12.38 -7.38 15.28
N ASN A 40 13.08 -6.57 16.07
CA ASN A 40 12.47 -5.75 17.11
C ASN A 40 12.11 -4.32 16.65
N GLN A 41 12.63 -3.89 15.50
CA GLN A 41 12.52 -2.49 15.05
C GLN A 41 11.61 -2.31 13.83
N SER A 42 11.34 -3.39 13.09
CA SER A 42 10.65 -3.33 11.81
C SER A 42 9.44 -4.25 11.77
N ALA A 43 8.36 -3.78 11.15
CA ALA A 43 7.22 -4.64 10.84
C ALA A 43 7.61 -5.74 9.84
N VAL A 44 7.01 -6.92 9.96
CA VAL A 44 7.29 -8.12 9.14
C VAL A 44 7.32 -7.83 7.63
N ASN A 45 6.38 -7.04 7.11
CA ASN A 45 6.36 -6.68 5.68
C ASN A 45 7.53 -5.77 5.27
N THR A 46 8.02 -4.92 6.18
CA THR A 46 9.22 -4.12 5.95
C THR A 46 10.45 -5.02 5.90
N ILE A 47 10.58 -5.96 6.85
CA ILE A 47 11.64 -6.98 6.86
C ILE A 47 11.62 -7.77 5.54
N ARG A 48 10.44 -8.24 5.13
CA ARG A 48 10.26 -8.96 3.86
C ARG A 48 10.73 -8.14 2.66
N ASN A 49 10.41 -6.85 2.59
CA ASN A 49 10.85 -5.97 1.50
C ASN A 49 12.38 -5.73 1.51
N LYS A 50 12.97 -5.63 2.70
CA LYS A 50 14.43 -5.58 2.87
C LYS A 50 15.07 -6.86 2.34
N LEU A 51 14.56 -8.03 2.73
CA LEU A 51 15.05 -9.33 2.24
C LEU A 51 14.84 -9.53 0.74
N VAL A 52 13.77 -9.03 0.13
CA VAL A 52 13.63 -9.03 -1.35
C VAL A 52 14.76 -8.24 -2.00
N THR A 53 15.21 -7.15 -1.37
CA THR A 53 16.36 -6.38 -1.86
C THR A 53 17.65 -7.20 -1.76
N ILE A 54 17.84 -7.94 -0.66
CA ILE A 54 19.02 -8.81 -0.48
C ILE A 54 18.99 -10.02 -1.42
N GLN A 55 17.81 -10.60 -1.66
CA GLN A 55 17.64 -11.62 -2.70
C GLN A 55 18.04 -11.09 -4.08
N TRP A 56 17.73 -9.81 -4.37
CA TRP A 56 18.14 -9.16 -5.61
C TRP A 56 19.65 -8.91 -5.69
N LEU A 57 20.28 -8.57 -4.56
CA LEU A 57 21.73 -8.49 -4.41
C LEU A 57 22.41 -9.84 -4.68
N MET A 58 21.90 -10.92 -4.07
CA MET A 58 22.44 -12.28 -4.24
C MET A 58 22.35 -12.78 -5.69
N ASN A 59 21.37 -12.31 -6.46
CA ASN A 59 21.33 -12.60 -7.89
C ASN A 59 22.48 -11.90 -8.63
N TRP A 60 22.76 -10.63 -8.31
CA TRP A 60 23.89 -9.90 -8.89
C TRP A 60 25.24 -10.52 -8.52
N GLU A 61 25.41 -10.89 -7.25
CA GLU A 61 26.59 -11.61 -6.75
C GLU A 61 26.84 -12.89 -7.54
N LYS A 62 25.79 -13.69 -7.76
CA LYS A 62 25.86 -14.90 -8.57
C LYS A 62 26.26 -14.62 -10.02
N ASP A 63 25.65 -13.61 -10.65
CA ASP A 63 25.91 -13.27 -12.06
C ASP A 63 27.35 -12.76 -12.26
N ASN A 64 27.94 -12.13 -11.25
CA ASN A 64 29.31 -11.63 -11.26
C ASN A 64 30.33 -12.59 -10.59
N GLN A 65 29.89 -13.79 -10.19
CA GLN A 65 30.71 -14.82 -9.56
C GLN A 65 31.53 -14.32 -8.35
N LEU A 66 30.91 -13.47 -7.53
CA LEU A 66 31.51 -12.91 -6.32
C LEU A 66 30.50 -12.91 -5.17
N ALA A 67 30.97 -12.77 -3.94
CA ALA A 67 30.11 -12.53 -2.78
C ALA A 67 30.66 -11.36 -1.98
N ILE A 68 29.82 -10.38 -1.66
CA ILE A 68 30.21 -9.18 -0.91
C ILE A 68 30.69 -9.58 0.49
N SER A 69 30.08 -10.59 1.10
CA SER A 69 30.55 -11.12 2.39
C SER A 69 31.98 -11.65 2.31
N ASP A 70 32.32 -12.39 1.24
CA ASP A 70 33.66 -12.96 1.06
C ASP A 70 34.70 -11.88 0.77
N LEU A 71 34.31 -10.85 0.01
CA LEU A 71 35.16 -9.68 -0.25
C LEU A 71 35.44 -8.90 1.04
N MET A 72 34.43 -8.71 1.89
CA MET A 72 34.60 -8.03 3.18
C MET A 72 35.50 -8.80 4.14
N HIS A 73 35.39 -10.13 4.21
CA HIS A 73 36.32 -10.96 5.02
C HIS A 73 37.77 -10.86 4.54
N LYS A 74 37.97 -10.68 3.24
CA LYS A 74 39.30 -10.51 2.64
C LYS A 74 39.76 -9.05 2.63
N GLU A 75 38.96 -8.12 3.17
CA GLU A 75 39.18 -6.67 3.11
C GLU A 75 39.39 -6.13 1.68
N ILE A 76 38.73 -6.75 0.70
CA ILE A 76 38.75 -6.35 -0.71
C ILE A 76 37.54 -5.47 -1.00
N ILE A 77 37.78 -4.27 -1.53
CA ILE A 77 36.71 -3.36 -1.94
C ILE A 77 36.25 -3.67 -3.37
N LEU A 78 34.96 -3.42 -3.66
CA LEU A 78 34.45 -3.44 -5.02
C LEU A 78 35.17 -2.38 -5.87
N SER A 79 35.58 -2.76 -7.08
CA SER A 79 36.06 -1.79 -8.08
C SER A 79 34.95 -0.83 -8.48
N GLU A 80 35.31 0.32 -9.05
CA GLU A 80 34.36 1.34 -9.52
C GLU A 80 33.35 0.74 -10.52
N ASN A 81 33.83 -0.05 -11.48
CA ASN A 81 32.98 -0.74 -12.46
C ASN A 81 31.99 -1.72 -11.81
N GLN A 82 32.43 -2.48 -10.80
CA GLN A 82 31.55 -3.39 -10.07
C GLN A 82 30.50 -2.62 -9.26
N LEU A 83 30.89 -1.50 -8.66
CA LEU A 83 29.98 -0.66 -7.87
C LEU A 83 28.91 0.00 -8.75
N GLU A 84 29.29 0.50 -9.92
CA GLU A 84 28.34 1.04 -10.91
C GLU A 84 27.37 -0.05 -11.42
N SER A 85 27.90 -1.24 -11.75
CA SER A 85 27.10 -2.40 -12.16
C SER A 85 26.08 -2.78 -11.08
N LEU A 86 26.48 -2.80 -9.81
CA LEU A 86 25.59 -3.08 -8.69
C LEU A 86 24.47 -2.02 -8.56
N VAL A 87 24.83 -0.74 -8.62
CA VAL A 87 23.84 0.36 -8.56
C VAL A 87 22.87 0.27 -9.73
N GLN A 88 23.34 -0.01 -10.93
CA GLN A 88 22.50 -0.20 -12.11
C GLN A 88 21.56 -1.39 -11.92
N HIS A 89 22.08 -2.54 -11.46
CA HIS A 89 21.29 -3.73 -11.18
C HIS A 89 20.17 -3.45 -10.18
N MET A 90 20.43 -2.66 -9.14
CA MET A 90 19.41 -2.27 -8.17
C MET A 90 18.27 -1.43 -8.78
N ARG A 91 18.53 -0.71 -9.88
CA ARG A 91 17.52 0.08 -10.59
C ARG A 91 16.67 -0.75 -11.55
N LEU A 92 17.12 -1.93 -11.97
CA LEU A 92 16.43 -2.76 -12.95
C LEU A 92 15.11 -3.37 -12.42
N ASN A 93 14.11 -3.48 -13.30
CA ASN A 93 12.86 -4.17 -13.01
C ASN A 93 12.91 -5.64 -13.49
N VAL A 94 12.91 -6.58 -12.55
CA VAL A 94 12.99 -8.04 -12.78
C VAL A 94 11.84 -8.57 -13.64
N THR A 95 10.65 -7.98 -13.50
CA THR A 95 9.43 -8.45 -14.20
C THR A 95 9.55 -8.30 -15.72
N ILE A 96 10.51 -7.49 -16.19
CA ILE A 96 10.74 -7.18 -17.60
C ILE A 96 12.03 -7.86 -18.13
N GLN A 97 12.80 -8.56 -17.31
CA GLN A 97 13.83 -9.47 -17.85
C GLN A 97 13.23 -10.76 -18.45
N LYS A 98 12.00 -11.13 -18.05
CA LYS A 98 11.27 -12.29 -18.61
C LYS A 98 10.34 -11.94 -19.78
N SER A 99 10.10 -10.65 -20.07
CA SER A 99 9.29 -10.21 -21.20
C SER A 99 10.10 -9.25 -22.07
N THR A 100 10.08 -9.46 -23.38
CA THR A 100 10.85 -8.80 -24.45
C THR A 100 10.55 -7.30 -24.63
N ASN A 101 10.45 -6.51 -23.56
CA ASN A 101 10.28 -5.05 -23.62
C ASN A 101 11.64 -4.35 -23.47
N ILE A 102 12.52 -4.59 -24.44
CA ILE A 102 13.75 -3.81 -24.62
C ILE A 102 13.36 -2.59 -25.44
N THR A 103 13.47 -1.39 -24.85
CA THR A 103 13.31 -0.14 -25.60
C THR A 103 14.67 0.34 -26.09
N LYS A 104 14.88 0.37 -27.40
CA LYS A 104 16.10 0.91 -28.00
C LYS A 104 16.04 2.44 -27.97
N ARG A 105 16.93 3.09 -27.23
CA ARG A 105 17.10 4.55 -27.33
C ARG A 105 18.25 4.88 -28.26
N LYS A 106 18.00 5.83 -29.15
CA LYS A 106 19.00 6.43 -30.03
C LYS A 106 19.86 7.37 -29.19
N VAL A 107 21.16 7.10 -29.10
CA VAL A 107 22.12 7.97 -28.43
C VAL A 107 23.23 8.32 -29.42
N LEU A 108 23.64 9.58 -29.43
CA LEU A 108 24.76 10.04 -30.24
C LEU A 108 26.03 9.89 -29.40
N VAL A 109 26.93 9.00 -29.80
CA VAL A 109 28.23 8.81 -29.15
C VAL A 109 29.32 9.08 -30.18
N LYS A 110 30.17 10.10 -29.93
CA LYS A 110 31.27 10.51 -30.82
C LYS A 110 30.83 10.69 -32.29
N GLY A 111 29.72 11.39 -32.52
CA GLY A 111 29.20 11.68 -33.87
C GLY A 111 28.53 10.50 -34.59
N LYS A 112 28.52 9.30 -34.00
CA LYS A 112 27.80 8.14 -34.54
C LYS A 112 26.54 7.87 -33.74
N THR A 113 25.46 7.57 -34.45
CA THR A 113 24.22 7.09 -33.85
C THR A 113 24.44 5.65 -33.38
N GLN A 114 24.22 5.40 -32.10
CA GLN A 114 24.16 4.06 -31.53
C GLN A 114 22.79 3.83 -30.88
N PHE A 115 22.30 2.59 -30.95
CA PHE A 115 21.11 2.18 -30.21
C PHE A 115 21.56 1.51 -28.93
N ILE A 116 21.12 2.05 -27.79
CA ILE A 116 21.38 1.47 -26.48
C ILE A 116 20.09 0.79 -26.02
N ASP A 117 20.22 -0.44 -25.54
CA ASP A 117 19.13 -1.16 -24.92
C ASP A 117 18.80 -0.53 -23.56
N VAL A 118 17.61 0.07 -23.46
CA VAL A 118 17.11 0.64 -22.22
C VAL A 118 16.15 -0.34 -21.58
N TYR A 119 16.60 -0.89 -20.45
CA TYR A 119 15.78 -1.68 -19.57
C TYR A 119 14.85 -0.77 -18.76
N SER A 120 13.59 -1.18 -18.64
CA SER A 120 12.65 -0.50 -17.74
C SER A 120 13.18 -0.51 -16.31
N SER A 121 13.26 0.66 -15.70
CA SER A 121 13.65 0.80 -14.30
C SER A 121 12.43 0.67 -13.38
N VAL A 122 12.65 0.25 -12.13
CA VAL A 122 11.61 0.33 -11.10
C VAL A 122 11.31 1.80 -10.76
N SER A 123 10.17 2.09 -10.11
CA SER A 123 9.83 3.48 -9.73
C SER A 123 10.95 4.14 -8.92
N LEU A 124 11.12 5.46 -9.02
CA LEU A 124 12.16 6.20 -8.28
C LEU A 124 12.12 5.91 -6.77
N SER A 125 10.92 5.78 -6.20
CA SER A 125 10.74 5.37 -4.81
C SER A 125 11.25 3.95 -4.51
N HIS A 126 11.06 2.99 -5.41
CA HIS A 126 11.59 1.64 -5.26
C HIS A 126 13.11 1.61 -5.41
N GLN A 127 13.67 2.38 -6.36
CA GLN A 127 15.12 2.51 -6.51
C GLN A 127 15.75 3.09 -5.25
N TYR A 128 15.16 4.16 -4.71
CA TYR A 128 15.59 4.78 -3.45
C TYR A 128 15.60 3.78 -2.30
N ASN A 129 14.51 3.02 -2.13
CA ASN A 129 14.38 2.02 -1.08
C ASN A 129 15.40 0.87 -1.24
N ARG A 130 15.61 0.37 -2.46
CA ARG A 130 16.58 -0.69 -2.72
C ARG A 130 18.01 -0.27 -2.39
N LEU A 131 18.43 0.91 -2.84
CA LEU A 131 19.77 1.44 -2.54
C LEU A 131 19.93 1.75 -1.04
N THR A 132 18.87 2.19 -0.36
CA THR A 132 18.88 2.40 1.10
C THR A 132 19.05 1.07 1.84
N ASN A 133 18.26 0.06 1.50
CA ASN A 133 18.35 -1.27 2.11
C ASN A 133 19.71 -1.94 1.84
N LEU A 134 20.27 -1.76 0.63
CA LEU A 134 21.62 -2.23 0.28
C LEU A 134 22.67 -1.61 1.20
N ALA A 135 22.66 -0.27 1.32
CA ALA A 135 23.61 0.44 2.16
C ALA A 135 23.47 0.06 3.64
N GLU A 136 22.25 -0.13 4.14
CA GLU A 136 22.00 -0.61 5.51
C GLU A 136 22.56 -2.02 5.72
N TYR A 137 22.36 -2.93 4.77
CA TYR A 137 22.87 -4.30 4.88
C TYR A 137 24.39 -4.37 4.79
N MET A 138 25.01 -3.63 3.87
CA MET A 138 26.47 -3.56 3.78
C MET A 138 27.10 -2.96 5.04
N LEU A 139 26.47 -1.94 5.63
CA LEU A 139 26.89 -1.38 6.92
C LEU A 139 26.72 -2.39 8.06
N PHE A 140 25.66 -3.21 8.02
CA PHE A 140 25.49 -4.29 8.99
C PHE A 140 26.62 -5.32 8.87
N LEU A 141 26.93 -5.79 7.65
CA LEU A 141 28.03 -6.74 7.40
C LEU A 141 29.36 -6.21 7.94
N SER A 142 29.67 -4.93 7.70
CA SER A 142 30.92 -4.32 8.17
C SER A 142 31.02 -4.18 9.69
N LYS A 143 29.90 -4.22 10.44
CA LYS A 143 29.90 -4.20 11.91
C LYS A 143 30.15 -5.58 12.51
N ILE A 144 29.66 -6.63 11.85
CA ILE A 144 29.74 -8.00 12.37
C ILE A 144 31.03 -8.71 11.95
N MET A 145 31.63 -8.29 10.84
CA MET A 145 32.92 -8.79 10.37
C MET A 145 34.02 -8.01 11.09
N TYR A 146 34.96 -8.73 11.72
CA TYR A 146 36.10 -8.11 12.41
C TYR A 146 37.08 -7.58 11.35
N ILE A 147 36.85 -6.34 10.92
CA ILE A 147 37.61 -5.66 9.87
C ILE A 147 38.50 -4.54 10.44
N SER A 148 39.58 -4.21 9.72
CA SER A 148 40.46 -3.10 10.05
C SER A 148 39.76 -1.73 9.95
N ASP A 149 40.21 -0.77 10.76
CA ASP A 149 39.70 0.61 10.72
C ASP A 149 39.92 1.28 9.35
N GLU A 150 41.04 0.96 8.69
CA GLU A 150 41.33 1.45 7.34
C GLU A 150 40.30 0.92 6.32
N TYR A 151 39.96 -0.38 6.39
CA TYR A 151 38.95 -0.96 5.53
C TYR A 151 37.57 -0.39 5.83
N LEU A 152 37.23 -0.15 7.11
CA LEU A 152 35.97 0.46 7.51
C LEU A 152 35.77 1.85 6.86
N GLU A 153 36.81 2.67 6.76
CA GLU A 153 36.75 3.96 6.06
C GLU A 153 36.50 3.80 4.56
N LYS A 154 37.10 2.79 3.91
CA LYS A 154 36.83 2.46 2.51
C LYS A 154 35.36 2.04 2.32
N VAL A 155 34.83 1.23 3.22
CA VAL A 155 33.40 0.84 3.21
C VAL A 155 32.50 2.05 3.37
N LYS A 156 32.80 2.99 4.29
CA LYS A 156 32.03 4.23 4.46
C LYS A 156 31.97 5.08 3.19
N ARG A 157 33.07 5.13 2.41
CA ARG A 157 33.10 5.82 1.10
C ARG A 157 32.15 5.15 0.10
N VAL A 158 32.18 3.82 0.01
CA VAL A 158 31.26 3.05 -0.85
C VAL A 158 29.79 3.28 -0.44
N LEU A 159 29.49 3.25 0.86
CA LEU A 159 28.15 3.53 1.36
C LEU A 159 27.68 4.95 1.00
N THR A 160 28.58 5.92 1.05
CA THR A 160 28.30 7.30 0.66
C THR A 160 28.00 7.40 -0.84
N PHE A 161 28.77 6.70 -1.68
CA PHE A 161 28.51 6.62 -3.12
C PHE A 161 27.13 6.00 -3.43
N ILE A 162 26.79 4.87 -2.81
CA ILE A 162 25.48 4.21 -2.98
C ILE A 162 24.35 5.17 -2.58
N LYS A 163 24.53 5.89 -1.47
CA LYS A 163 23.55 6.88 -0.98
C LYS A 163 23.43 8.09 -1.90
N ALA A 164 24.52 8.56 -2.50
CA ALA A 164 24.53 9.66 -3.47
C ALA A 164 23.88 9.25 -4.80
N SER A 165 23.99 7.97 -5.16
CA SER A 165 23.36 7.37 -6.35
C SER A 165 21.85 7.18 -6.25
N ARG A 166 21.22 7.54 -5.12
CA ARG A 166 19.76 7.47 -4.95
C ARG A 166 19.09 8.53 -5.83
N PRO A 167 17.97 8.20 -6.49
CA PRO A 167 17.26 9.19 -7.28
C PRO A 167 16.76 10.33 -6.37
N GLN A 168 16.97 11.56 -6.83
CA GLN A 168 16.30 12.70 -6.22
C GLN A 168 14.85 12.72 -6.71
N ASN A 169 13.91 12.66 -5.76
CA ASN A 169 12.51 12.89 -6.09
C ASN A 169 12.34 14.39 -6.35
N HIS A 170 12.60 14.84 -7.57
CA HIS A 170 11.96 16.06 -8.02
C HIS A 170 10.47 15.79 -7.95
N LYS A 171 9.76 16.53 -7.09
CA LYS A 171 8.31 16.66 -7.20
C LYS A 171 8.10 17.34 -8.55
N THR A 172 8.09 16.57 -9.63
CA THR A 172 7.44 17.00 -10.86
C THR A 172 6.08 17.47 -10.39
N LEU A 173 5.66 18.65 -10.87
CA LEU A 173 4.25 19.01 -10.92
C LEU A 173 3.60 17.89 -11.73
N SER A 174 3.32 16.77 -11.07
CA SER A 174 2.38 15.83 -11.57
C SER A 174 1.11 16.64 -11.51
N ILE A 175 0.77 17.24 -12.65
CA ILE A 175 -0.60 17.31 -13.12
C ILE A 175 -1.04 15.84 -13.12
N GLN A 176 -1.22 15.26 -11.94
CA GLN A 176 -2.10 14.15 -11.76
C GLN A 176 -3.38 14.81 -12.22
N LYS A 177 -3.75 14.52 -13.47
CA LYS A 177 -5.16 14.43 -13.85
C LYS A 177 -5.74 13.74 -12.65
N GLU A 178 -6.44 14.50 -11.78
CA GLU A 178 -7.00 13.94 -10.58
C GLU A 178 -7.65 12.67 -11.08
N SER A 179 -7.25 11.53 -10.54
CA SER A 179 -7.94 10.28 -10.85
C SER A 179 -9.28 10.34 -10.12
N GLU A 180 -10.02 11.42 -10.38
CA GLU A 180 -11.43 11.55 -10.20
C GLU A 180 -11.99 10.39 -10.96
N LEU A 181 -12.33 9.38 -10.17
CA LEU A 181 -13.19 8.33 -10.61
C LEU A 181 -14.38 9.02 -11.30
N PRO A 182 -14.74 8.63 -12.53
CA PRO A 182 -15.90 9.20 -13.20
C PRO A 182 -17.08 9.24 -12.24
N GLU A 183 -17.78 10.37 -12.22
CA GLU A 183 -18.87 10.58 -11.28
C GLU A 183 -19.89 9.43 -11.36
N GLY A 184 -20.30 8.90 -10.22
CA GLY A 184 -21.24 7.78 -10.14
C GLY A 184 -20.64 6.39 -10.37
N LEU A 185 -19.42 6.24 -10.91
CA LEU A 185 -18.85 4.92 -11.22
C LEU A 185 -18.69 4.03 -9.98
N LEU A 186 -18.31 4.61 -8.83
CA LEU A 186 -18.24 3.82 -7.59
C LEU A 186 -19.63 3.38 -7.14
N ASN A 187 -20.66 4.20 -7.37
CA ASN A 187 -22.04 3.86 -7.01
C ASN A 187 -22.54 2.70 -7.89
N GLU A 188 -22.26 2.73 -9.19
CA GLU A 188 -22.54 1.61 -10.10
C GLU A 188 -21.87 0.31 -9.62
N PHE A 189 -20.58 0.37 -9.27
CA PHE A 189 -19.85 -0.76 -8.69
C PHE A 189 -20.52 -1.27 -7.41
N MET A 190 -20.93 -0.36 -6.52
CA MET A 190 -21.62 -0.71 -5.28
C MET A 190 -22.99 -1.34 -5.54
N CYS A 191 -23.74 -0.86 -6.54
CA CYS A 191 -25.01 -1.44 -6.97
C CYS A 191 -24.81 -2.89 -7.47
N VAL A 192 -23.80 -3.15 -8.30
CA VAL A 192 -23.47 -4.52 -8.75
C VAL A 192 -23.03 -5.40 -7.59
N SER A 193 -22.29 -4.83 -6.63
CA SER A 193 -21.83 -5.57 -5.44
C SER A 193 -22.96 -6.03 -4.52
N ASN A 194 -24.16 -5.43 -4.65
CA ASN A 194 -25.32 -5.76 -3.84
C ASN A 194 -25.66 -7.26 -3.94
N CYS A 195 -25.98 -7.88 -2.80
CA CYS A 195 -26.28 -9.30 -2.72
C CYS A 195 -27.57 -9.73 -3.42
N SER A 196 -28.42 -8.79 -3.84
CA SER A 196 -29.65 -9.05 -4.59
C SER A 196 -29.50 -8.70 -6.07
N ASN A 197 -28.40 -8.07 -6.49
CA ASN A 197 -28.23 -7.65 -7.88
C ASN A 197 -27.99 -8.86 -8.81
N PRO A 198 -28.75 -9.03 -9.91
CA PRO A 198 -28.60 -10.16 -10.83
C PRO A 198 -27.23 -10.18 -11.54
N ASN A 199 -26.60 -9.02 -11.73
CA ASN A 199 -25.28 -8.89 -12.37
C ASN A 199 -24.11 -9.16 -11.41
N ASN A 200 -24.39 -9.52 -10.15
CA ASN A 200 -23.36 -9.89 -9.20
C ASN A 200 -22.67 -11.19 -9.66
N PRO A 201 -21.34 -11.21 -9.87
CA PRO A 201 -20.66 -12.32 -10.52
C PRO A 201 -20.48 -13.55 -9.60
N PHE A 202 -20.79 -13.43 -8.31
CA PHE A 202 -20.66 -14.53 -7.36
C PHE A 202 -21.98 -15.29 -7.24
N GLN A 203 -21.95 -16.60 -7.46
CA GLN A 203 -23.15 -17.45 -7.43
C GLN A 203 -23.61 -17.79 -6.00
N ASP A 204 -22.66 -18.10 -5.11
CA ASP A 204 -22.97 -18.47 -3.73
C ASP A 204 -23.49 -17.27 -2.92
N VAL A 205 -24.65 -17.43 -2.29
CA VAL A 205 -25.33 -16.37 -1.52
C VAL A 205 -24.47 -15.88 -0.35
N GLY A 206 -23.78 -16.80 0.35
CA GLY A 206 -22.87 -16.46 1.44
C GLY A 206 -21.69 -15.61 0.97
N ILE A 207 -21.12 -15.94 -0.20
CA ILE A 207 -20.06 -15.16 -0.84
C ILE A 207 -20.58 -13.78 -1.27
N ARG A 208 -21.78 -13.69 -1.86
CA ARG A 208 -22.39 -12.40 -2.24
C ARG A 208 -22.57 -11.49 -1.02
N LYS A 209 -23.19 -12.00 0.04
CA LYS A 209 -23.41 -11.28 1.31
C LYS A 209 -22.09 -10.81 1.93
N ARG A 210 -21.11 -11.71 2.01
CA ARG A 210 -19.77 -11.42 2.49
C ARG A 210 -19.11 -10.30 1.70
N ASN A 211 -19.05 -10.43 0.37
CA ASN A 211 -18.35 -9.47 -0.49
C ASN A 211 -19.07 -8.11 -0.49
N HIS A 212 -20.40 -8.11 -0.51
CA HIS A 212 -21.19 -6.88 -0.38
C HIS A 212 -20.86 -6.13 0.91
N LEU A 213 -20.86 -6.84 2.05
CA LEU A 213 -20.48 -6.26 3.35
C LEU A 213 -19.04 -5.72 3.33
N MET A 214 -18.09 -6.45 2.72
CA MET A 214 -16.72 -5.99 2.56
C MET A 214 -16.62 -4.63 1.85
N PHE A 215 -17.35 -4.47 0.72
CA PHE A 215 -17.34 -3.22 -0.03
C PHE A 215 -18.07 -2.09 0.69
N ILE A 216 -19.18 -2.38 1.40
CA ILE A 216 -19.86 -1.39 2.25
C ILE A 216 -18.91 -0.85 3.31
N LEU A 217 -18.22 -1.72 4.04
CA LEU A 217 -17.29 -1.28 5.09
C LEU A 217 -16.14 -0.45 4.53
N LEU A 218 -15.62 -0.79 3.34
CA LEU A 218 -14.61 0.03 2.66
C LEU A 218 -15.15 1.41 2.27
N LYS A 219 -16.35 1.47 1.68
CA LYS A 219 -16.98 2.71 1.21
C LYS A 219 -17.41 3.63 2.35
N GLU A 220 -18.01 3.09 3.40
CA GLU A 220 -18.62 3.87 4.50
C GLU A 220 -17.62 4.25 5.60
N LEU A 221 -16.62 3.39 5.88
CA LEU A 221 -15.65 3.62 6.95
C LEU A 221 -14.29 4.12 6.44
N GLY A 222 -14.07 4.07 5.13
CA GLY A 222 -12.80 4.49 4.52
C GLY A 222 -11.60 3.68 4.98
N ILE A 223 -11.80 2.49 5.56
CA ILE A 223 -10.74 1.63 6.09
C ILE A 223 -9.89 1.03 4.96
N ARG A 224 -8.61 0.74 5.23
CA ARG A 224 -7.74 0.03 4.30
C ARG A 224 -8.14 -1.44 4.23
N ARG A 225 -7.82 -2.10 3.11
CA ARG A 225 -8.02 -3.56 2.96
C ARG A 225 -7.43 -4.39 4.10
N GLY A 226 -6.26 -3.98 4.62
CA GLY A 226 -5.60 -4.68 5.73
C GLY A 226 -6.42 -4.61 7.02
N GLU A 227 -7.02 -3.45 7.29
CA GLU A 227 -7.91 -3.24 8.44
C GLU A 227 -9.21 -4.03 8.28
N LEU A 228 -9.80 -4.01 7.07
CA LEU A 228 -11.00 -4.79 6.75
C LEU A 228 -10.80 -6.29 7.03
N LEU A 229 -9.71 -6.86 6.52
CA LEU A 229 -9.39 -8.28 6.62
C LEU A 229 -8.84 -8.69 8.01
N SER A 230 -8.64 -7.72 8.90
CA SER A 230 -8.25 -7.94 10.29
C SER A 230 -9.39 -7.69 11.29
N ILE A 231 -10.59 -7.32 10.83
CA ILE A 231 -11.75 -7.15 11.72
C ILE A 231 -12.06 -8.49 12.42
N GLN A 232 -12.24 -8.41 13.73
CA GLN A 232 -12.55 -9.54 14.59
C GLN A 232 -13.88 -9.30 15.30
N ILE A 233 -14.72 -10.34 15.39
CA ILE A 233 -16.07 -10.29 15.93
C ILE A 233 -16.13 -9.75 17.37
N PRO A 234 -15.22 -10.14 18.30
CA PRO A 234 -15.25 -9.62 19.67
C PRO A 234 -15.07 -8.10 19.80
N PHE A 235 -14.63 -7.42 18.75
CA PHE A 235 -14.39 -5.97 18.73
C PHE A 235 -15.44 -5.21 17.91
N ILE A 236 -16.62 -5.83 17.72
CA ILE A 236 -17.78 -5.23 17.09
C ILE A 236 -18.89 -5.12 18.12
N ASP A 237 -19.30 -3.89 18.42
CA ASP A 237 -20.42 -3.63 19.32
C ASP A 237 -21.70 -3.58 18.48
N ILE A 238 -22.42 -4.70 18.42
CA ILE A 238 -23.72 -4.84 17.74
C ILE A 238 -24.83 -4.74 18.79
N GLY A 239 -25.98 -4.16 18.43
CA GLY A 239 -27.18 -4.15 19.28
C GLY A 239 -27.19 -3.08 20.37
N THR A 240 -26.20 -2.18 20.38
CA THR A 240 -26.20 -0.99 21.23
C THR A 240 -26.75 0.21 20.46
N ALA A 241 -27.27 1.22 21.18
CA ALA A 241 -27.69 2.49 20.58
C ALA A 241 -26.56 3.21 19.82
N LYS A 242 -25.29 2.88 20.12
CA LYS A 242 -24.08 3.43 19.48
C LYS A 242 -23.21 2.30 18.93
N SER A 243 -23.76 1.57 17.97
CA SER A 243 -23.05 0.46 17.32
C SER A 243 -21.72 0.92 16.71
N SER A 244 -20.67 0.10 16.83
CA SER A 244 -19.32 0.49 16.37
C SER A 244 -18.41 -0.70 16.06
N ILE A 245 -17.35 -0.45 15.29
CA ILE A 245 -16.26 -1.40 15.03
C ILE A 245 -14.96 -0.81 15.59
N THR A 246 -14.25 -1.59 16.40
CA THR A 246 -12.91 -1.21 16.86
C THR A 246 -11.85 -1.81 15.94
N ILE A 247 -11.10 -0.94 15.25
CA ILE A 247 -9.95 -1.33 14.43
C ILE A 247 -8.73 -1.42 15.33
N ARG A 248 -8.16 -2.62 15.45
CA ARG A 248 -6.98 -2.91 16.26
C ARG A 248 -5.71 -3.10 15.43
N ARG A 249 -4.56 -2.93 16.09
CA ARG A 249 -3.23 -3.31 15.60
C ARG A 249 -2.86 -4.65 16.21
N THR A 250 -3.32 -5.73 15.60
CA THR A 250 -3.00 -7.09 16.01
C THR A 250 -1.78 -7.61 15.24
N HIS A 251 -0.57 -7.23 15.69
CA HIS A 251 0.66 -7.84 15.17
C HIS A 251 0.83 -9.24 15.78
N ASP A 252 1.32 -10.19 14.97
CA ASP A 252 1.69 -11.54 15.40
C ASP A 252 0.59 -12.28 16.16
N ASP A 253 -0.65 -12.12 15.69
CA ASP A 253 -1.82 -12.75 16.30
C ASP A 253 -1.74 -14.27 16.16
N LYS A 254 -1.72 -14.96 17.31
CA LYS A 254 -1.68 -16.43 17.42
C LYS A 254 -2.87 -17.11 16.76
N PHE A 255 -4.02 -16.45 16.70
CA PHE A 255 -5.23 -16.99 16.07
C PHE A 255 -5.26 -16.78 14.55
N ASP A 256 -4.31 -16.00 14.01
CA ASP A 256 -4.17 -15.82 12.57
C ASP A 256 -3.21 -16.85 11.99
N THR A 257 -3.77 -17.85 11.30
CA THR A 257 -2.99 -18.91 10.65
C THR A 257 -2.35 -18.47 9.33
N ARG A 258 -2.59 -17.24 8.85
CA ARG A 258 -2.04 -16.75 7.59
C ARG A 258 -0.55 -16.41 7.75
N LYS A 259 0.30 -16.92 6.85
CA LYS A 259 1.72 -16.54 6.74
C LYS A 259 1.90 -15.04 6.46
N ILE A 260 0.99 -14.44 5.70
CA ILE A 260 0.92 -12.99 5.46
C ILE A 260 -0.34 -12.47 6.15
N GLN A 261 -0.15 -11.97 7.37
CA GLN A 261 -1.24 -11.36 8.13
C GLN A 261 -1.71 -10.05 7.49
N ALA A 262 -3.03 -9.85 7.49
CA ALA A 262 -3.60 -8.55 7.19
C ALA A 262 -3.35 -7.64 8.41
N MET A 263 -2.46 -6.66 8.26
CA MET A 263 -2.09 -5.76 9.34
C MET A 263 -2.63 -4.35 9.11
N SER A 264 -3.07 -3.72 10.21
CA SER A 264 -3.40 -2.31 10.21
C SER A 264 -2.12 -1.46 10.26
N LYS A 265 -1.93 -0.60 9.24
CA LYS A 265 -0.89 0.45 9.28
C LYS A 265 -1.30 1.64 10.16
N THR A 266 -2.58 1.75 10.52
CA THR A 266 -3.16 2.91 11.21
C THR A 266 -3.15 2.73 12.72
N LYS A 267 -3.29 3.83 13.46
CA LYS A 267 -3.57 3.79 14.90
C LYS A 267 -4.91 3.09 15.17
N GLU A 268 -4.99 2.43 16.31
CA GLU A 268 -6.23 1.84 16.79
C GLU A 268 -7.29 2.93 16.98
N ARG A 269 -8.53 2.61 16.63
CA ARG A 269 -9.66 3.54 16.78
C ARG A 269 -10.99 2.81 16.74
N ARG A 270 -11.98 3.42 17.37
CA ARG A 270 -13.38 2.99 17.34
C ARG A 270 -14.12 3.79 16.28
N LEU A 271 -14.73 3.11 15.32
CA LEU A 271 -15.49 3.72 14.23
C LEU A 271 -16.99 3.46 14.44
N PRO A 272 -17.81 4.51 14.56
CA PRO A 272 -19.26 4.33 14.64
C PRO A 272 -19.79 3.74 13.33
N ILE A 273 -20.79 2.87 13.45
CA ILE A 273 -21.49 2.28 12.30
C ILE A 273 -23.00 2.55 12.41
N SER A 274 -23.67 2.68 11.28
CA SER A 274 -25.13 2.79 11.26
C SER A 274 -25.79 1.48 11.70
N GLN A 275 -27.05 1.57 12.12
CA GLN A 275 -27.84 0.38 12.44
C GLN A 275 -28.02 -0.54 11.23
N SER A 276 -28.05 0.01 10.00
CA SER A 276 -28.12 -0.78 8.77
C SER A 276 -26.85 -1.62 8.56
N ILE A 277 -25.66 -1.06 8.79
CA ILE A 277 -24.39 -1.79 8.71
C ILE A 277 -24.34 -2.85 9.83
N ALA A 278 -24.76 -2.51 11.05
CA ALA A 278 -24.80 -3.44 12.16
C ALA A 278 -25.68 -4.68 11.84
N LYS A 279 -26.86 -4.46 11.27
CA LYS A 279 -27.76 -5.53 10.80
C LYS A 279 -27.13 -6.40 9.72
N LEU A 280 -26.40 -5.82 8.77
CA LEU A 280 -25.71 -6.59 7.72
C LEU A 280 -24.57 -7.44 8.28
N ILE A 281 -23.84 -6.93 9.29
CA ILE A 281 -22.81 -7.70 9.99
C ILE A 281 -23.45 -8.86 10.75
N ASP A 282 -24.52 -8.59 11.50
CA ASP A 282 -25.24 -9.58 12.29
C ASP A 282 -25.82 -10.69 11.40
N ASP A 283 -26.53 -10.33 10.31
CA ASP A 283 -27.04 -11.27 9.30
C ASP A 283 -25.91 -12.14 8.74
N TYR A 284 -24.79 -11.54 8.36
CA TYR A 284 -23.65 -12.28 7.84
C TYR A 284 -23.06 -13.25 8.88
N ILE A 285 -22.89 -12.83 10.13
CA ILE A 285 -22.34 -13.67 11.21
C ILE A 285 -23.27 -14.85 11.48
N MET A 286 -24.55 -14.57 11.72
CA MET A 286 -25.53 -15.54 12.23
C MET A 286 -26.01 -16.50 11.15
N ASN A 287 -26.25 -16.01 9.93
CA ASN A 287 -26.93 -16.79 8.90
C ASN A 287 -26.00 -17.43 7.87
N TYR A 288 -24.75 -16.96 7.74
CA TYR A 288 -23.83 -17.41 6.70
C TYR A 288 -22.48 -17.86 7.25
N ARG A 289 -21.77 -16.99 7.98
CA ARG A 289 -20.43 -17.28 8.50
C ARG A 289 -20.44 -18.45 9.48
N SER A 290 -21.41 -18.48 10.40
CA SER A 290 -21.59 -19.55 11.42
C SER A 290 -21.71 -20.95 10.82
N LYS A 291 -22.26 -21.06 9.60
CA LYS A 291 -22.49 -22.32 8.88
C LYS A 291 -21.25 -22.84 8.16
N ILE A 292 -20.18 -22.04 8.06
CA ILE A 292 -18.95 -22.44 7.35
C ILE A 292 -18.08 -23.28 8.29
N PRO A 293 -17.71 -24.52 7.90
CA PRO A 293 -16.77 -25.35 8.67
C PRO A 293 -15.49 -24.60 9.00
N ASN A 294 -14.97 -24.77 10.22
CA ASN A 294 -13.77 -24.13 10.77
C ASN A 294 -13.86 -22.61 11.03
N ALA A 295 -14.92 -21.90 10.63
CA ALA A 295 -15.01 -20.45 10.83
C ALA A 295 -15.01 -20.02 12.30
N ASN A 296 -15.55 -20.85 13.21
CA ASN A 296 -15.62 -20.55 14.64
C ASN A 296 -14.33 -20.88 15.41
N LYS A 297 -13.27 -21.38 14.74
CA LYS A 297 -11.97 -21.66 15.36
C LYS A 297 -11.12 -20.39 15.59
N HIS A 298 -11.55 -19.24 15.09
CA HIS A 298 -10.84 -17.97 15.20
C HIS A 298 -11.82 -16.78 15.21
N PRO A 299 -11.41 -15.59 15.68
CA PRO A 299 -12.32 -14.45 15.84
C PRO A 299 -12.58 -13.62 14.58
N TYR A 300 -11.88 -13.87 13.45
CA TYR A 300 -11.97 -13.03 12.25
C TYR A 300 -13.35 -13.01 11.58
N LEU A 301 -13.85 -11.82 11.22
CA LEU A 301 -15.15 -11.63 10.59
C LEU A 301 -15.24 -12.30 9.21
N PHE A 302 -14.30 -11.99 8.31
CA PHE A 302 -14.36 -12.47 6.93
C PHE A 302 -13.57 -13.76 6.71
N VAL A 303 -14.28 -14.79 6.24
CA VAL A 303 -13.72 -16.14 6.03
C VAL A 303 -13.86 -16.62 4.58
N THR A 304 -13.07 -17.63 4.24
CA THR A 304 -13.16 -18.31 2.94
C THR A 304 -14.33 -19.30 2.95
N HIS A 305 -15.35 -19.05 2.12
CA HIS A 305 -16.53 -19.92 2.02
C HIS A 305 -16.31 -21.11 1.08
N ARG A 306 -15.44 -20.96 0.08
CA ARG A 306 -15.14 -21.99 -0.93
C ARG A 306 -14.67 -23.28 -0.25
N LYS A 307 -15.28 -24.40 -0.61
CA LYS A 307 -14.88 -25.74 -0.15
C LYS A 307 -13.43 -26.03 -0.54
N GLY A 308 -12.65 -26.54 0.41
CA GLY A 308 -11.24 -26.88 0.21
C GLY A 308 -10.42 -26.74 1.49
N LYS A 309 -9.09 -26.85 1.37
CA LYS A 309 -8.15 -26.82 2.51
C LYS A 309 -8.22 -25.55 3.35
N THR A 310 -8.61 -24.43 2.74
CA THR A 310 -8.69 -23.11 3.40
C THR A 310 -10.10 -22.71 3.80
N GLN A 311 -11.09 -23.62 3.69
CA GLN A 311 -12.46 -23.33 4.06
C GLN A 311 -12.56 -22.96 5.55
N GLY A 312 -13.26 -21.86 5.82
CA GLY A 312 -13.40 -21.28 7.15
C GLY A 312 -12.21 -20.44 7.60
N SER A 313 -11.06 -20.50 6.93
CA SER A 313 -9.89 -19.68 7.29
C SER A 313 -10.12 -18.19 6.98
N PRO A 314 -9.43 -17.25 7.66
CA PRO A 314 -9.54 -15.82 7.39
C PRO A 314 -9.15 -15.50 5.94
N ILE A 315 -9.87 -14.59 5.28
CA ILE A 315 -9.57 -14.20 3.91
C ILE A 315 -8.16 -13.60 3.82
N SER A 316 -7.34 -14.08 2.88
CA SER A 316 -6.02 -13.50 2.62
C SER A 316 -6.13 -12.20 1.81
N THR A 317 -5.14 -11.31 1.97
CA THR A 317 -4.98 -10.13 1.11
C THR A 317 -4.92 -10.51 -0.37
N SER A 318 -4.19 -11.58 -0.70
CA SER A 318 -4.10 -12.11 -2.07
C SER A 318 -5.46 -12.54 -2.64
N SER A 319 -6.33 -13.17 -1.83
CA SER A 319 -7.67 -13.57 -2.28
C SER A 319 -8.53 -12.34 -2.56
N PHE A 320 -8.42 -11.30 -1.73
CA PHE A 320 -9.14 -10.05 -1.97
C PHE A 320 -8.66 -9.34 -3.24
N ASP A 321 -7.34 -9.18 -3.39
CA ASP A 321 -6.74 -8.42 -4.50
C ASP A 321 -6.76 -9.15 -5.84
N ASN A 322 -6.61 -10.48 -5.85
CA ASN A 322 -6.45 -11.27 -7.07
C ASN A 322 -7.70 -12.06 -7.46
N VAL A 323 -8.67 -12.22 -6.56
CA VAL A 323 -9.91 -12.97 -6.84
C VAL A 323 -11.14 -12.08 -6.69
N ILE A 324 -11.39 -11.54 -5.50
CA ILE A 324 -12.66 -10.83 -5.22
C ILE A 324 -12.77 -9.56 -6.07
N VAL A 325 -11.78 -8.68 -6.00
CA VAL A 325 -11.78 -7.41 -6.74
C VAL A 325 -11.73 -7.66 -8.26
N PRO A 326 -10.83 -8.48 -8.82
CA PRO A 326 -10.81 -8.73 -10.27
C PRO A 326 -12.08 -9.37 -10.80
N THR A 327 -12.73 -10.26 -10.04
CA THR A 327 -14.00 -10.86 -10.46
C THR A 327 -15.10 -9.80 -10.57
N MET A 328 -15.18 -8.88 -9.61
CA MET A 328 -16.09 -7.73 -9.71
C MET A 328 -15.76 -6.83 -10.91
N LYS A 329 -14.47 -6.59 -11.18
CA LYS A 329 -14.03 -5.73 -12.29
C LYS A 329 -14.32 -6.31 -13.66
N LYS A 330 -14.51 -7.63 -13.79
CA LYS A 330 -14.86 -8.29 -15.05
C LYS A 330 -16.32 -8.09 -15.46
N VAL A 331 -17.18 -7.63 -14.55
CA VAL A 331 -18.60 -7.39 -14.83
C VAL A 331 -18.78 -6.26 -15.83
N ASP A 332 -17.99 -5.18 -15.71
CA ASP A 332 -18.03 -4.03 -16.60
C ASP A 332 -16.60 -3.50 -16.82
N PRO A 333 -16.15 -3.31 -18.08
CA PRO A 333 -14.84 -2.73 -18.41
C PRO A 333 -14.54 -1.40 -17.69
N LYS A 334 -15.57 -0.58 -17.39
CA LYS A 334 -15.43 0.68 -16.65
C LYS A 334 -14.87 0.46 -15.24
N PHE A 335 -15.14 -0.69 -14.61
CA PHE A 335 -14.62 -1.01 -13.28
C PHE A 335 -13.11 -1.31 -13.27
N SER A 336 -12.45 -1.39 -14.43
CA SER A 336 -11.00 -1.64 -14.54
C SER A 336 -10.12 -0.67 -13.75
N ILE A 337 -10.58 0.57 -13.52
CA ILE A 337 -9.85 1.57 -12.72
C ILE A 337 -10.05 1.41 -11.21
N ILE A 338 -11.10 0.70 -10.79
CA ILE A 338 -11.43 0.50 -9.38
C ILE A 338 -10.41 -0.45 -8.75
N HIS A 339 -9.87 -0.02 -7.61
CA HIS A 339 -8.97 -0.80 -6.77
C HIS A 339 -9.20 -0.42 -5.31
N PRO A 340 -8.76 -1.23 -4.32
CA PRO A 340 -9.14 -1.04 -2.92
C PRO A 340 -8.84 0.36 -2.33
N HIS A 341 -7.81 1.04 -2.84
CA HIS A 341 -7.46 2.38 -2.38
C HIS A 341 -8.43 3.49 -2.86
N ILE A 342 -9.16 3.27 -3.95
CA ILE A 342 -10.19 4.20 -4.46
C ILE A 342 -11.26 4.45 -3.40
N PHE A 343 -11.77 3.40 -2.73
CA PHE A 343 -12.80 3.54 -1.69
C PHE A 343 -12.39 4.53 -0.60
N ARG A 344 -11.12 4.48 -0.19
CA ARG A 344 -10.58 5.39 0.81
C ARG A 344 -10.40 6.80 0.27
N HIS A 345 -10.00 6.94 -0.99
CA HIS A 345 -9.90 8.26 -1.65
C HIS A 345 -11.27 8.92 -1.74
N GLU A 346 -12.26 8.21 -2.27
CA GLU A 346 -13.65 8.66 -2.39
C GLU A 346 -14.26 9.00 -1.03
N TRP A 347 -13.99 8.19 0.01
CA TRP A 347 -14.42 8.54 1.36
C TRP A 347 -13.86 9.90 1.81
N ASN A 348 -12.58 10.18 1.54
CA ASN A 348 -11.97 11.45 1.96
C ASN A 348 -12.53 12.64 1.18
N LEU A 349 -12.82 12.46 -0.12
CA LEU A 349 -13.51 13.47 -0.91
C LEU A 349 -14.92 13.75 -0.38
N ASP A 350 -15.70 12.71 -0.11
CA ASP A 350 -17.05 12.80 0.43
C ASP A 350 -17.05 13.42 1.83
N PHE A 351 -16.06 13.10 2.67
CA PHE A 351 -15.88 13.70 3.98
C PHE A 351 -15.64 15.22 3.88
N SER A 352 -14.73 15.66 3.00
CA SER A 352 -14.52 17.09 2.73
C SER A 352 -15.79 17.76 2.21
N ARG A 353 -16.48 17.15 1.24
CA ARG A 353 -17.75 17.70 0.70
C ARG A 353 -18.82 17.85 1.79
N LYS A 354 -18.89 16.93 2.76
CA LYS A 354 -19.80 17.03 3.91
C LYS A 354 -19.42 18.18 4.85
N ILE A 355 -18.12 18.42 5.04
CA ILE A 355 -17.62 19.57 5.80
C ILE A 355 -17.95 20.88 5.08
N ASP A 356 -17.73 20.95 3.76
CA ASP A 356 -18.06 22.12 2.96
C ASP A 356 -19.56 22.47 3.09
N LYS A 357 -20.44 21.47 2.95
CA LYS A 357 -21.89 21.63 3.16
C LYS A 357 -22.24 22.07 4.58
N ASN A 358 -21.55 21.57 5.59
CA ASN A 358 -21.74 22.00 6.97
C ASN A 358 -21.34 23.47 7.15
N ASN A 359 -20.18 23.87 6.64
CA ASN A 359 -19.70 25.25 6.72
C ASN A 359 -20.61 26.21 5.96
N GLN A 360 -21.14 25.80 4.80
CA GLN A 360 -22.16 26.56 4.07
C GLN A 360 -23.45 26.78 4.89
N ARG A 361 -23.92 25.77 5.63
CA ARG A 361 -25.12 25.89 6.48
C ARG A 361 -24.96 26.91 7.61
N VAL A 362 -23.74 27.11 8.08
CA VAL A 362 -23.40 28.12 9.10
C VAL A 362 -22.88 29.42 8.46
N ASN A 363 -23.20 29.65 7.18
CA ASN A 363 -22.80 30.84 6.41
C ASN A 363 -21.28 31.11 6.38
N ASN A 364 -20.46 30.06 6.54
CA ASN A 364 -19.02 30.15 6.71
C ASN A 364 -18.59 31.07 7.87
N ASP A 365 -19.45 31.26 8.87
CA ASP A 365 -19.13 32.04 10.05
C ASP A 365 -18.10 31.30 10.91
N SER A 366 -16.88 31.81 10.90
CA SER A 366 -15.76 31.24 11.65
C SER A 366 -15.95 31.24 13.17
N SER A 367 -16.84 32.09 13.70
CA SER A 367 -17.18 32.17 15.11
C SER A 367 -18.23 31.13 15.54
N HIS A 368 -18.98 30.59 14.57
CA HIS A 368 -20.01 29.59 14.84
C HIS A 368 -19.38 28.28 15.35
N LYS A 369 -19.95 27.71 16.42
CA LYS A 369 -19.42 26.51 17.09
C LYS A 369 -19.22 25.32 16.14
N ASP A 370 -20.15 25.17 15.20
CA ASP A 370 -20.18 24.07 14.23
C ASP A 370 -19.31 24.34 12.99
N PHE A 371 -18.65 25.50 12.89
CA PHE A 371 -17.70 25.77 11.82
C PHE A 371 -16.43 24.94 11.95
N ILE A 372 -16.05 24.30 10.86
CA ILE A 372 -14.90 23.39 10.77
C ILE A 372 -13.83 24.05 9.91
N SER A 373 -12.78 24.56 10.56
CA SER A 373 -11.61 25.10 9.87
C SER A 373 -10.77 23.99 9.22
N PRO A 374 -9.91 24.30 8.23
CA PRO A 374 -9.04 23.31 7.59
C PRO A 374 -8.15 22.52 8.56
N GLY A 375 -7.74 23.16 9.67
CA GLY A 375 -6.98 22.50 10.74
C GLY A 375 -7.85 21.54 11.57
N LYS A 376 -9.09 21.92 11.89
CA LYS A 376 -10.05 21.02 12.56
C LYS A 376 -10.38 19.82 11.66
N GLU A 377 -10.64 20.06 10.37
CA GLU A 377 -10.86 19.01 9.37
C GLU A 377 -9.68 18.03 9.31
N ALA A 378 -8.44 18.53 9.27
CA ALA A 378 -7.25 17.69 9.24
C ALA A 378 -7.14 16.78 10.48
N LYS A 379 -7.46 17.29 11.67
CA LYS A 379 -7.48 16.52 12.93
C LYS A 379 -8.60 15.48 12.96
N MET A 380 -9.81 15.85 12.55
CA MET A 380 -10.94 14.92 12.45
C MET A 380 -10.63 13.78 11.48
N ARG A 381 -10.10 14.13 10.30
CA ARG A 381 -9.65 13.15 9.30
C ARG A 381 -8.55 12.27 9.88
N GLN A 382 -7.54 12.84 10.53
CA GLN A 382 -6.43 12.08 11.14
C GLN A 382 -6.97 11.02 12.10
N HIS A 383 -7.91 11.39 12.97
CA HIS A 383 -8.55 10.48 13.91
C HIS A 383 -9.32 9.36 13.18
N LEU A 384 -10.26 9.71 12.30
CA LEU A 384 -11.10 8.76 11.56
C LEU A 384 -10.31 7.84 10.62
N MET A 385 -9.19 8.33 10.11
CA MET A 385 -8.29 7.59 9.22
C MET A 385 -7.20 6.82 9.95
N GLY A 386 -7.05 7.06 11.26
CA GLY A 386 -5.97 6.53 12.10
C GLY A 386 -4.58 6.89 11.59
N HIS A 387 -4.41 8.09 11.02
CA HIS A 387 -3.13 8.56 10.52
C HIS A 387 -2.22 9.06 11.66
N THR A 388 -0.90 8.90 11.51
CA THR A 388 0.07 9.39 12.48
C THR A 388 0.34 10.89 12.34
N SER A 389 0.02 11.48 11.18
CA SER A 389 0.24 12.89 10.89
C SER A 389 -0.94 13.50 10.14
N GLU A 390 -1.26 14.75 10.48
CA GLU A 390 -2.24 15.61 9.81
C GLU A 390 -1.88 15.87 8.34
N LYS A 391 -0.58 15.84 7.99
CA LYS A 391 -0.07 16.15 6.63
C LYS A 391 -0.67 15.27 5.54
N SER A 392 -1.11 14.07 5.90
CA SER A 392 -1.80 13.14 5.00
C SER A 392 -3.13 13.69 4.45
N GLY A 393 -3.75 14.65 5.15
CA GLY A 393 -4.97 15.34 4.72
C GLY A 393 -4.71 16.53 3.80
N ASN A 394 -3.47 17.01 3.67
CA ASN A 394 -3.15 18.25 2.97
C ASN A 394 -3.59 18.24 1.50
N ILE A 395 -3.54 17.07 0.85
CA ILE A 395 -3.96 16.91 -0.56
C ILE A 395 -5.45 17.25 -0.70
N TYR A 396 -6.29 16.86 0.25
CA TYR A 396 -7.73 17.15 0.21
C TYR A 396 -8.02 18.60 0.58
N ASN A 397 -7.25 19.21 1.48
CA ASN A 397 -7.38 20.64 1.75
C ASN A 397 -6.94 21.48 0.53
N GLN A 398 -5.94 21.02 -0.22
CA GLN A 398 -5.52 21.64 -1.48
C GLN A 398 -6.62 21.57 -2.55
N ARG A 399 -7.45 20.52 -2.55
CA ARG A 399 -8.64 20.42 -3.43
C ARG A 399 -9.55 21.62 -3.25
N TYR A 400 -9.98 21.92 -2.02
CA TYR A 400 -10.87 23.04 -1.73
C TYR A 400 -10.28 24.38 -2.19
N ILE A 401 -8.99 24.61 -1.92
CA ILE A 401 -8.29 25.82 -2.35
C ILE A 401 -8.26 25.92 -3.89
N LYS A 402 -7.94 24.81 -4.56
CA LYS A 402 -7.88 24.73 -6.03
C LYS A 402 -9.24 24.93 -6.68
N GLU A 403 -10.28 24.23 -6.19
CA GLU A 403 -11.66 24.36 -6.68
C GLU A 403 -12.15 25.81 -6.53
N LYS A 404 -11.93 26.43 -5.36
CA LYS A 404 -12.32 27.82 -5.11
C LYS A 404 -11.53 28.81 -5.96
N ALA A 405 -10.22 28.61 -6.11
CA ALA A 405 -9.38 29.44 -6.98
C ALA A 405 -9.81 29.35 -8.45
N ASN A 406 -10.09 28.14 -8.94
CA ASN A 406 -10.59 27.92 -10.30
C ASN A 406 -11.94 28.59 -10.52
N LYS A 407 -12.86 28.49 -9.55
CA LYS A 407 -14.17 29.14 -9.63
C LYS A 407 -14.03 30.66 -9.73
N ILE A 408 -13.23 31.29 -8.86
CA ILE A 408 -12.97 32.74 -8.89
C ILE A 408 -12.32 33.15 -10.22
N LEU A 409 -11.37 32.36 -10.72
CA LEU A 409 -10.72 32.63 -12.01
C LEU A 409 -11.73 32.60 -13.17
N LEU A 410 -12.66 31.65 -13.18
CA LEU A 410 -13.74 31.59 -14.18
C LEU A 410 -14.72 32.76 -14.05
N GLU A 411 -15.04 33.19 -12.82
CA GLU A 411 -15.86 34.39 -12.58
C GLU A 411 -15.19 35.65 -13.13
N LEU A 412 -13.89 35.84 -12.88
CA LEU A 412 -13.11 36.95 -13.43
C LEU A 412 -13.09 36.95 -14.97
N GLN A 413 -12.96 35.76 -15.59
CA GLN A 413 -13.03 35.63 -17.04
C GLN A 413 -14.41 35.99 -17.58
N ALA A 414 -15.48 35.54 -16.92
CA ALA A 414 -16.85 35.85 -17.31
C ALA A 414 -17.18 37.35 -17.16
N GLU A 415 -16.69 37.99 -16.10
CA GLU A 415 -16.82 39.45 -15.90
C GLU A 415 -16.06 40.24 -16.96
N PHE A 416 -14.85 39.81 -17.32
CA PHE A 416 -14.08 40.43 -18.41
C PHE A 416 -14.80 40.28 -19.75
N GLN A 417 -15.30 39.08 -20.06
CA GLN A 417 -16.04 38.84 -21.30
C GLN A 417 -17.28 39.73 -21.39
N LYS A 418 -18.08 39.85 -20.32
CA LYS A 418 -19.24 40.76 -20.30
C LYS A 418 -18.85 42.20 -20.61
N LYS A 419 -17.75 42.70 -20.05
CA LYS A 419 -17.29 44.07 -20.35
C LYS A 419 -16.91 44.23 -21.82
N VAL A 420 -16.25 43.24 -22.42
CA VAL A 420 -15.91 43.26 -23.84
C VAL A 420 -17.18 43.26 -24.69
N ASP A 421 -18.14 42.40 -24.37
CA ASP A 421 -19.42 42.30 -25.08
C ASP A 421 -20.22 43.62 -24.99
N ASP A 422 -20.23 44.27 -23.82
CA ASP A 422 -20.88 45.57 -23.63
C ASP A 422 -20.24 46.67 -24.49
N TYR A 423 -18.90 46.70 -24.62
CA TYR A 423 -18.18 47.66 -25.48
C TYR A 423 -18.37 47.42 -26.98
N GLU A 424 -18.61 46.18 -27.41
CA GLU A 424 -18.88 45.85 -28.82
C GLU A 424 -20.35 46.11 -29.23
N SER A 425 -21.21 46.38 -28.26
CA SER A 425 -22.64 46.65 -28.46
C SER A 425 -23.02 48.15 -28.44
N GLU A 426 -22.07 49.04 -28.10
CA GLU A 426 -22.11 50.49 -28.34
C GLU A 426 -21.49 50.83 -29.70
#